data_AF-A0A353PDL3-F1
#
_entry.id   AF-A0A353PDL3-F1
#
_cell.length_a   1.000
_cell.length_b   1.000
_cell.length_c   1.000
_cell.angle_alpha   90.00
_cell.angle_beta   90.00
_cell.angle_gamma   90.00
#
_symmetry.space_group_name_H-M   'P 1'
#
loop_
_entity.id
_entity.type
_entity.pdbx_description
1 polymer ?
#
loop_
_entity_poly.entity_id
_entity_poly.type
_entity_poly.pdbx_seq_one_letter_code
_entity_poly.pdbx_strand_id
1 'polypeptide(L)'
;MTGWPQLVQYQRQGVAVILIAGHFIDLPAGVRALAERVPVQLVARLFRHPAFRRPVARLAQRTGGCLIDGGNPKAIVRALQRGGTVLILADYPLDQSPQSAPAAERIARLAQWTGAIVLPVGCRREGGRPHLEIGAPLPLWSTGDAALQ
;
A
#
# COMPACT_ATOMS: atom_id res chain seq x y z
N MET A 1 1.38 -4.77 -17.10
CA MET A 1 0.61 -4.43 -15.89
C MET A 1 -0.88 -4.52 -16.18
N THR A 2 -1.67 -5.12 -15.28
CA THR A 2 -3.12 -5.30 -15.38
C THR A 2 -3.86 -4.70 -14.17
N GLY A 3 -5.15 -4.37 -14.33
CA GLY A 3 -6.01 -3.86 -13.25
C GLY A 3 -5.89 -2.37 -12.90
N TRP A 4 -4.90 -1.66 -13.46
CA TRP A 4 -4.72 -0.22 -13.23
C TRP A 4 -5.88 0.67 -13.75
N PRO A 5 -6.61 0.36 -14.85
CA PRO A 5 -7.74 1.20 -15.27
C PRO A 5 -8.89 1.19 -14.25
N GLN A 6 -9.13 0.06 -13.59
CA GLN A 6 -10.10 -0.05 -12.50
C GLN A 6 -9.66 0.79 -11.30
N LEU A 7 -8.36 0.82 -10.98
CA LEU A 7 -7.83 1.70 -9.95
C LEU A 7 -8.08 3.19 -10.26
N VAL A 8 -7.89 3.61 -11.53
CA VAL A 8 -8.23 4.98 -11.98
C VAL A 8 -9.72 5.27 -11.74
N GLN A 9 -10.59 4.30 -12.03
CA GLN A 9 -12.03 4.47 -11.83
C GLN A 9 -12.38 4.70 -10.36
N TYR A 10 -11.81 3.92 -9.44
CA TYR A 10 -11.99 4.14 -8.00
C TYR A 10 -11.50 5.53 -7.56
N GLN A 11 -10.33 5.95 -8.02
CA GLN A 11 -9.80 7.28 -7.72
C GLN A 11 -10.70 8.41 -8.23
N ARG A 12 -11.23 8.28 -9.45
CA ARG A 12 -12.18 9.25 -10.02
C ARG A 12 -13.49 9.33 -9.25
N GLN A 13 -13.90 8.24 -8.62
CA GLN A 13 -15.08 8.17 -7.75
C GLN A 13 -14.80 8.65 -6.32
N GLY A 14 -13.56 9.05 -6.01
CA GLY A 14 -13.16 9.44 -4.66
C GLY A 14 -13.10 8.26 -3.68
N VAL A 15 -13.09 7.02 -4.18
CA VAL A 15 -13.01 5.81 -3.36
C VAL A 15 -11.59 5.67 -2.85
N ALA A 16 -11.44 5.63 -1.53
CA ALA A 16 -10.15 5.35 -0.89
C ALA A 16 -9.71 3.91 -1.18
N VAL A 17 -8.43 3.72 -1.48
CA VAL A 17 -7.89 2.39 -1.86
C VAL A 17 -6.64 2.06 -1.07
N ILE A 18 -6.61 0.86 -0.50
CA ILE A 18 -5.40 0.24 0.05
C ILE A 18 -4.96 -0.87 -0.90
N LEU A 19 -3.83 -0.68 -1.57
CA LEU A 19 -3.15 -1.74 -2.30
C LEU A 19 -2.29 -2.55 -1.33
N ILE A 20 -2.48 -3.87 -1.28
CA ILE A 20 -1.66 -4.76 -0.47
C ILE A 20 -0.76 -5.63 -1.33
N ALA A 21 0.52 -5.72 -0.99
CA ALA A 21 1.48 -6.58 -1.69
C ALA A 21 2.38 -7.31 -0.69
N GLY A 22 3.08 -8.35 -1.15
CA GLY A 22 4.25 -8.89 -0.47
C GLY A 22 5.56 -8.33 -1.05
N HIS A 23 6.70 -8.67 -0.47
CA HIS A 23 8.02 -8.34 -0.99
C HIS A 23 8.37 -9.21 -2.21
N PHE A 24 7.84 -8.86 -3.38
CA PHE A 24 8.25 -9.48 -4.64
C PHE A 24 9.51 -8.80 -5.20
N ILE A 25 10.45 -9.58 -5.73
CA ILE A 25 11.72 -9.10 -6.30
C ILE A 25 11.50 -7.95 -7.31
N ASP A 26 10.51 -8.11 -8.19
CA ASP A 26 10.21 -7.16 -9.26
C ASP A 26 9.18 -6.08 -8.87
N LEU A 27 8.67 -6.08 -7.64
CA LEU A 27 7.67 -5.12 -7.18
C LEU A 27 8.13 -3.66 -7.35
N PRO A 28 9.39 -3.27 -7.02
CA PRO A 28 9.81 -1.87 -7.18
C PRO A 28 9.69 -1.36 -8.62
N ALA A 29 10.00 -2.20 -9.62
CA ALA A 29 9.85 -1.83 -11.02
C ALA A 29 8.37 -1.72 -11.42
N GLY A 30 7.53 -2.65 -10.96
CA GLY A 30 6.09 -2.61 -11.17
C GLY A 30 5.42 -1.37 -10.55
N VAL A 31 5.77 -1.05 -9.30
CA VAL A 31 5.23 0.11 -8.57
C VAL A 31 5.66 1.43 -9.21
N ARG A 32 6.89 1.53 -9.71
CA ARG A 32 7.32 2.69 -10.49
C ARG A 32 6.45 2.86 -11.75
N ALA A 33 6.25 1.79 -12.51
CA ALA A 33 5.39 1.84 -13.69
C ALA A 33 3.92 2.18 -13.34
N LEU A 34 3.44 1.76 -12.17
CA LEU A 34 2.11 2.14 -11.67
C LEU A 34 2.05 3.64 -11.33
N ALA A 35 3.05 4.16 -10.61
CA ALA A 35 3.12 5.56 -10.19
C ALA A 35 3.20 6.55 -11.37
N GLU A 36 3.75 6.12 -12.51
CA GLU A 36 3.73 6.89 -13.76
C GLU A 36 2.33 7.03 -14.38
N ARG A 37 1.35 6.20 -13.96
CA ARG A 37 -0.01 6.16 -14.51
C ARG A 37 -1.07 6.68 -13.55
N VAL A 38 -0.88 6.44 -12.25
CA VAL A 38 -1.85 6.80 -11.21
C VAL A 38 -1.15 7.30 -9.94
N PRO A 39 -1.68 8.33 -9.27
CA PRO A 39 -1.17 8.75 -7.98
C PRO A 39 -1.27 7.63 -6.95
N VAL A 40 -0.14 7.19 -6.40
CA VAL A 40 -0.07 6.18 -5.35
C VAL A 40 0.97 6.61 -4.31
N GLN A 41 0.62 6.50 -3.04
CA GLN A 41 1.53 6.79 -1.92
C GLN A 41 2.05 5.48 -1.32
N LEU A 42 3.37 5.35 -1.22
CA LEU A 42 3.98 4.18 -0.61
C LEU A 42 4.02 4.35 0.91
N VAL A 43 3.46 3.40 1.65
CA VAL A 43 3.64 3.32 3.10
C VAL A 43 4.83 2.43 3.37
N ALA A 44 5.86 2.99 4.02
CA ALA A 44 7.05 2.23 4.36
C ALA A 44 7.54 2.56 5.75
N ARG A 45 8.14 1.56 6.39
CA ARG A 45 8.89 1.74 7.62
C ARG A 45 10.16 2.54 7.32
N LEU A 46 10.26 3.76 7.85
CA LEU A 46 11.42 4.60 7.59
C LEU A 46 12.64 4.20 8.42
N PHE A 47 13.83 4.37 7.85
CA PHE A 47 15.09 4.24 8.59
C PHE A 47 15.23 5.35 9.64
N ARG A 48 15.60 4.97 10.87
CA ARG A 48 15.89 5.94 11.95
C ARG A 48 17.24 6.61 11.80
N HIS A 49 18.24 5.87 11.32
CA HIS A 49 19.59 6.37 11.22
C HIS A 49 19.72 7.43 10.10
N PRO A 50 20.25 8.64 10.38
CA PRO A 50 20.27 9.75 9.42
C PRO A 50 20.98 9.42 8.10
N ALA A 51 22.00 8.57 8.13
CA ALA A 51 22.78 8.18 6.96
C ALA A 51 21.92 7.45 5.89
N PHE A 52 20.91 6.68 6.30
CA PHE A 52 20.01 5.99 5.37
C PHE A 52 18.75 6.80 5.08
N ARG A 53 18.27 7.58 6.06
CA ARG A 53 17.01 8.33 5.94
C ARG A 53 17.01 9.30 4.75
N ARG A 54 18.06 10.11 4.58
CA ARG A 54 18.11 11.14 3.51
C ARG A 54 18.29 10.55 2.10
N PRO A 55 19.19 9.57 1.87
CA PRO A 55 19.32 8.95 0.55
C PRO A 55 18.07 8.17 0.14
N VAL A 56 17.47 7.40 1.05
CA VAL A 56 16.28 6.59 0.75
C VAL A 56 15.06 7.46 0.47
N ALA A 57 14.85 8.54 1.24
CA ALA A 57 13.77 9.49 0.97
C ALA A 57 13.92 10.15 -0.42
N ARG A 58 15.15 10.56 -0.78
CA ARG A 58 15.45 11.12 -2.11
C ARG A 58 15.22 10.11 -3.24
N LEU A 59 15.58 8.85 -3.02
CA LEU A 59 15.34 7.79 -4.00
C LEU A 59 13.83 7.59 -4.22
N ALA A 60 13.05 7.54 -3.15
CA ALA A 60 11.61 7.35 -3.25
C ALA A 60 10.89 8.52 -3.96
N GLN A 61 11.32 9.76 -3.70
CA GLN A 61 10.85 10.94 -4.43
C GLN A 61 11.14 10.82 -5.94
N ARG A 62 12.33 10.35 -6.31
CA ARG A 62 12.73 10.16 -7.73
C ARG A 62 11.98 9.03 -8.42
N THR A 63 11.52 8.02 -7.68
CA THR A 63 10.71 6.92 -8.23
C THR A 63 9.21 7.22 -8.23
N GLY A 64 8.82 8.50 -8.08
CA GLY A 64 7.44 8.95 -8.15
C GLY A 64 6.61 8.69 -6.90
N GLY A 65 7.22 8.25 -5.80
CA GLY A 65 6.54 7.91 -4.56
C GLY A 65 6.51 9.06 -3.56
N CYS A 66 5.30 9.49 -3.19
CA CYS A 66 5.11 10.13 -1.89
C CYS A 66 5.17 9.03 -0.82
N LEU A 67 6.22 9.07 0.02
CA LEU A 67 6.38 8.17 1.15
C LEU A 67 5.55 8.64 2.34
N ILE A 68 4.69 7.78 2.86
CA ILE A 68 4.09 7.94 4.18
C ILE A 68 4.86 7.05 5.15
N ASP A 69 5.30 7.64 6.27
CA ASP A 69 5.89 6.86 7.36
C ASP A 69 4.85 5.88 7.92
N GLY A 70 5.15 4.60 7.84
CA GLY A 70 4.33 3.55 8.44
C GLY A 70 4.21 3.70 9.95
N GLY A 71 5.10 4.40 10.64
CA GLY A 71 4.91 4.80 12.05
C GLY A 71 3.86 5.89 12.30
N ASN A 72 3.31 6.51 11.25
CA ASN A 72 2.38 7.64 11.36
C ASN A 72 0.97 7.26 10.83
N PRO A 73 0.15 6.55 11.62
CA PRO A 73 -1.18 6.14 11.19
C PRO A 73 -2.10 7.32 10.85
N LYS A 74 -1.93 8.49 11.50
CA LYS A 74 -2.70 9.70 11.20
C LYS A 74 -2.46 10.18 9.76
N ALA A 75 -1.23 10.09 9.26
CA ALA A 75 -0.92 10.46 7.88
C ALA A 75 -1.56 9.51 6.87
N ILE A 76 -1.54 8.20 7.14
CA ILE A 76 -2.19 7.18 6.30
C ILE A 76 -3.71 7.42 6.26
N VAL A 77 -4.34 7.60 7.42
CA VAL A 77 -5.79 7.88 7.52
C VAL A 77 -6.16 9.15 6.75
N ARG A 78 -5.39 10.24 6.89
CA ARG A 78 -5.64 11.48 6.14
C ARG A 78 -5.50 11.32 4.63
N ALA A 79 -4.58 10.48 4.17
CA ALA A 79 -4.44 10.18 2.74
C ALA A 79 -5.67 9.43 2.22
N LEU A 80 -6.13 8.43 2.97
CA LEU A 80 -7.30 7.62 2.62
C LEU A 80 -8.61 8.44 2.69
N GLN A 81 -8.83 9.23 3.74
CA GLN A 81 -10.02 10.08 3.90
C GLN A 81 -10.21 11.11 2.78
N ARG A 82 -9.16 11.41 2.00
CA ARG A 82 -9.22 12.27 0.82
C ARG A 82 -9.50 11.50 -0.48
N GLY A 83 -9.92 10.24 -0.39
CA GLY A 83 -10.09 9.35 -1.55
C GLY A 83 -8.76 8.89 -2.17
N GLY A 84 -7.66 8.97 -1.40
CA GLY A 84 -6.34 8.63 -1.91
C GLY A 84 -6.08 7.12 -1.99
N THR A 85 -5.02 6.77 -2.73
CA THR A 85 -4.50 5.39 -2.81
C THR A 85 -3.18 5.27 -2.06
N VAL A 86 -3.09 4.26 -1.19
CA VAL A 86 -1.86 3.89 -0.50
C VAL A 86 -1.45 2.45 -0.84
N LEU A 87 -0.15 2.18 -0.93
CA LEU A 87 0.40 0.84 -1.08
C LEU A 87 1.10 0.41 0.21
N ILE A 88 0.75 -0.77 0.70
CA ILE A 88 1.23 -1.34 1.96
C ILE A 88 1.79 -2.74 1.69
N LEU A 89 3.00 -3.01 2.17
CA LEU A 89 3.56 -4.36 2.18
C LEU A 89 3.01 -5.10 3.41
N ALA A 90 2.18 -6.13 3.17
CA ALA A 90 1.40 -6.81 4.21
C ALA A 90 2.17 -7.95 4.91
N ASP A 91 3.30 -8.36 4.37
CA ASP A 91 4.19 -9.39 4.89
C ASP A 91 5.29 -8.84 5.81
N TYR A 92 5.26 -7.54 6.11
CA TYR A 92 6.26 -6.89 6.95
C TYR A 92 5.64 -5.84 7.89
N PRO A 93 6.11 -5.70 9.14
CA PRO A 93 5.60 -4.69 10.07
C PRO A 93 5.73 -3.27 9.52
N LEU A 94 4.66 -2.49 9.69
CA LEU A 94 4.58 -1.11 9.20
C LEU A 94 5.38 -0.11 10.05
N ASP A 95 5.71 -0.48 11.27
CA ASP A 95 6.53 0.33 12.17
C ASP A 95 7.58 -0.52 12.89
N GLN A 96 8.34 0.12 13.78
CA GLN A 96 9.45 -0.52 14.50
C GLN A 96 9.06 -0.88 15.95
N SER A 97 7.79 -0.78 16.31
CA SER A 97 7.34 -1.14 17.66
C SER A 97 7.48 -2.66 17.86
N PRO A 98 8.07 -3.12 18.96
CA PRO A 98 8.01 -4.53 19.33
C PRO A 98 6.57 -5.03 19.52
N GLN A 99 5.63 -4.11 19.76
CA GLN A 99 4.20 -4.37 19.94
C GLN A 99 3.39 -4.08 18.67
N SER A 100 4.03 -3.95 17.50
CA SER A 100 3.27 -3.74 16.26
C SER A 100 2.31 -4.91 16.05
N ALA A 101 1.03 -4.59 15.87
CA ALA A 101 0.07 -5.55 15.35
C ALA A 101 0.56 -6.08 13.98
N PRO A 102 0.20 -7.32 13.61
CA PRO A 102 0.43 -7.83 12.26
C PRO A 102 -0.06 -6.82 11.22
N ALA A 103 0.69 -6.63 10.13
CA ALA A 103 0.34 -5.63 9.12
C ALA A 103 -1.09 -5.84 8.57
N ALA A 104 -1.53 -7.10 8.45
CA ALA A 104 -2.88 -7.47 8.07
C ALA A 104 -3.97 -6.89 9.01
N GLU A 105 -3.81 -7.00 10.33
CA GLU A 105 -4.77 -6.45 11.30
C GLU A 105 -4.84 -4.93 11.19
N ARG A 106 -3.68 -4.29 11.05
CA ARG A 106 -3.60 -2.84 10.91
C ARG A 106 -4.21 -2.35 9.59
N ILE A 107 -4.02 -3.09 8.50
CA ILE A 107 -4.68 -2.82 7.20
C ILE A 107 -6.20 -2.92 7.35
N ALA A 108 -6.70 -3.97 8.01
CA ALA A 108 -8.14 -4.16 8.22
C ALA A 108 -8.76 -3.01 9.02
N ARG A 109 -8.09 -2.57 10.11
CA ARG A 109 -8.52 -1.39 10.89
C ARG A 109 -8.52 -0.11 10.06
N LEU A 110 -7.48 0.11 9.24
CA LEU A 110 -7.42 1.26 8.34
C LEU A 110 -8.59 1.23 7.35
N ALA A 111 -8.88 0.07 6.76
CA ALA A 111 -9.99 -0.10 5.83
C ALA A 111 -11.34 0.21 6.51
N GLN A 112 -11.57 -0.34 7.72
CA GLN A 112 -12.78 -0.07 8.51
C GLN A 112 -12.95 1.41 8.86
N TRP A 113 -11.89 2.07 9.31
CA TRP A 113 -11.98 3.49 9.71
C TRP A 113 -12.12 4.46 8.56
N THR A 114 -11.69 4.08 7.36
CA THR A 114 -11.64 4.98 6.21
C THR A 114 -12.65 4.63 5.12
N GLY A 115 -13.32 3.48 5.24
CA GLY A 115 -14.17 2.92 4.18
C GLY A 115 -13.37 2.51 2.94
N ALA A 116 -12.05 2.40 3.04
CA ALA A 116 -11.21 2.08 1.90
C ALA A 116 -11.41 0.64 1.45
N ILE A 117 -11.51 0.44 0.13
CA ILE A 117 -11.46 -0.89 -0.45
C ILE A 117 -10.01 -1.40 -0.43
N VAL A 118 -9.84 -2.71 -0.29
CA VAL A 118 -8.52 -3.35 -0.29
C VAL A 118 -8.35 -4.16 -1.57
N LEU A 119 -7.32 -3.85 -2.35
CA LEU A 119 -7.00 -4.57 -3.59
C LEU A 119 -5.67 -5.32 -3.41
N PRO A 120 -5.60 -6.62 -3.75
CA PRO A 120 -4.34 -7.35 -3.73
C PRO A 120 -3.51 -6.98 -4.95
N VAL A 121 -2.19 -6.89 -4.76
CA VAL A 121 -1.22 -6.63 -5.81
C VAL A 121 -0.25 -7.79 -5.87
N GLY A 122 -0.24 -8.47 -7.02
CA GLY A 122 0.74 -9.48 -7.37
C GLY A 122 1.82 -8.89 -8.27
N CYS A 123 3.01 -9.47 -8.22
CA CYS A 123 4.05 -9.21 -9.20
C CYS A 123 4.66 -10.53 -9.66
N ARG A 124 4.70 -10.74 -10.97
CA ARG A 124 5.34 -11.89 -11.60
C ARG A 124 6.25 -11.43 -12.74
N ARG A 125 6.98 -12.37 -13.33
CA ARG A 125 7.67 -12.15 -14.61
C ARG A 125 6.85 -12.74 -15.74
N GLU A 126 6.69 -12.00 -16.80
CA GLU A 126 6.02 -12.44 -18.03
C GLU A 126 6.94 -12.13 -19.21
N GLY A 127 7.35 -13.16 -19.96
CA GLY A 127 8.37 -13.02 -21.01
C GLY A 127 9.69 -12.43 -20.51
N GLY A 128 10.07 -12.72 -19.25
CA GLY A 128 11.27 -12.17 -18.63
C GLY A 128 11.17 -10.70 -18.20
N ARG A 129 9.98 -10.09 -18.21
CA ARG A 129 9.77 -8.70 -17.77
C ARG A 129 8.87 -8.63 -16.53
N PRO A 130 9.06 -7.66 -15.62
CA PRO A 130 8.14 -7.39 -14.52
C PRO A 130 6.72 -7.13 -15.01
N HIS A 131 5.75 -7.88 -14.45
CA HIS A 131 4.33 -7.65 -14.65
C HIS A 131 3.63 -7.53 -13.30
N LEU A 132 3.13 -6.33 -13.01
CA LEU A 132 2.29 -6.04 -11.85
C LEU A 132 0.82 -6.31 -12.19
N GLU A 133 0.12 -6.97 -11.29
CA GLU A 133 -1.30 -7.27 -11.40
C GLU A 133 -2.04 -6.73 -10.18
N ILE A 134 -3.07 -5.92 -10.42
CA ILE A 134 -4.01 -5.47 -9.39
C ILE A 134 -5.25 -6.35 -9.49
N GLY A 135 -5.55 -7.10 -8.43
CA GLY A 135 -6.71 -7.99 -8.36
C GLY A 135 -8.00 -7.26 -7.97
N ALA A 136 -9.08 -8.04 -7.87
CA ALA A 136 -10.38 -7.56 -7.43
C ALA A 136 -10.38 -7.16 -5.95
N PRO A 137 -11.33 -6.31 -5.50
CA PRO A 137 -11.49 -5.99 -4.09
C PRO A 137 -11.63 -7.24 -3.24
N LEU A 138 -10.83 -7.32 -2.18
CA LEU A 138 -10.98 -8.36 -1.18
C LEU A 138 -12.26 -8.13 -0.40
N PRO A 139 -13.03 -9.19 -0.08
CA PRO A 139 -14.07 -9.08 0.91
C PRO A 139 -13.40 -8.70 2.22
N LEU A 140 -13.69 -7.51 2.73
CA LEU A 140 -13.29 -7.14 4.08
C LEU A 140 -14.12 -8.03 5.01
N TRP A 141 -13.55 -9.14 5.45
CA TRP A 141 -14.08 -9.87 6.59
C TRP A 141 -14.09 -8.88 7.75
N SER A 142 -15.25 -8.70 8.40
CA SER A 142 -15.28 -8.06 9.71
C SER A 142 -14.25 -8.79 10.56
N THR A 143 -13.15 -8.12 10.93
CA THR A 143 -12.18 -8.68 11.87
C THR A 143 -12.95 -9.22 13.05
N GLY A 144 -12.86 -10.53 13.27
CA GLY A 144 -13.76 -11.28 14.11
C GLY A 144 -13.73 -10.81 15.56
N ASP A 145 -14.83 -10.22 15.98
CA ASP A 145 -15.45 -10.53 17.28
C ASP A 145 -16.77 -11.32 17.10
N ALA A 146 -17.27 -11.47 15.86
CA ALA A 146 -18.55 -12.14 15.59
C ALA A 146 -18.43 -13.63 15.19
N ALA A 147 -17.21 -14.19 15.14
CA ALA A 147 -16.99 -15.59 14.74
C ALA A 147 -16.67 -16.53 15.92
N LEU A 148 -16.80 -16.05 17.16
CA LEU A 148 -16.59 -16.82 18.40
C LEU A 148 -17.69 -16.58 19.45
N GLN A 149 -18.94 -16.35 19.04
CA GLN A 149 -20.11 -16.42 19.94
C GLN A 149 -20.96 -17.65 19.62
#